data_AF-Q7YSA8-F1
#
_entry.id   AF-Q7YSA8-F1
#
_cell.length_a   1.000
_cell.length_b   1.000
_cell.length_c   1.000
_cell.angle_alpha   90.00
_cell.angle_beta   90.00
_cell.angle_gamma   90.00
#
_symmetry.space_group_name_H-M   'P 1'
#
loop_
_entity.id
_entity.type
_entity.pdbx_description
1 polymer ?
#
loop_
_entity_poly.entity_id
_entity_poly.type
_entity_poly.pdbx_seq_one_letter_code
_entity_poly.pdbx_strand_id
1 'polypeptide(L)'
;RRLDECEEAFQGTKVFVMPNGMLKSNQQLVDIIEKVKPEIRLLIEKCNTVKMWVQLLIPRIEDGNNFGVSIQEETVAELRTVESEAASYLDQISRYYITRAKLVSKIAKYPHVEDYRRTVTEIDEKEYISLRLIIS
;
A
#
# COMPACT_ATOMS: atom_id res chain seq x y z
N ARG A 1 51.16 39.03 12.63
CA ARG A 1 50.67 37.77 13.24
C ARG A 1 49.74 37.16 12.19
N ARG A 2 50.22 36.15 11.44
CA ARG A 2 49.45 35.51 10.36
C ARG A 2 48.20 34.86 10.97
N LEU A 3 47.07 35.05 10.31
CA LEU A 3 45.87 34.24 10.53
C LEU A 3 46.12 32.97 9.72
N ASP A 4 46.40 31.87 10.41
CA ASP A 4 46.45 30.55 9.79
C ASP A 4 45.00 30.16 9.47
N GLU A 5 44.65 30.29 8.20
CA GLU A 5 43.44 29.73 7.61
C GLU A 5 43.54 28.20 7.71
N CYS A 6 42.88 27.64 8.73
CA CYS A 6 42.59 26.21 8.75
C CYS A 6 41.53 25.97 7.67
N GLU A 7 41.98 25.70 6.45
CA GLU A 7 41.16 25.08 5.40
C GLU A 7 40.76 23.69 5.89
N GLU A 8 39.75 23.63 6.76
CA GLU A 8 38.99 22.39 6.97
C GLU A 8 38.33 22.09 5.64
N ALA A 9 38.96 21.18 4.88
CA ALA A 9 38.37 20.60 3.69
C ALA A 9 37.06 19.93 4.11
N PHE A 10 35.95 20.64 3.93
CA PHE A 10 34.60 20.08 4.04
C PHE A 10 34.48 19.01 2.95
N GLN A 11 34.90 17.79 3.27
CA GLN A 11 34.58 16.62 2.47
C GLN A 11 33.06 16.51 2.48
N GLY A 12 32.42 16.85 1.36
CA GLY A 12 31.00 16.66 1.17
C GLY A 12 30.59 15.25 1.57
N THR A 13 29.34 15.07 2.00
CA THR A 13 28.83 13.76 2.43
C THR A 13 29.13 12.72 1.36
N LYS A 14 29.92 11.68 1.70
CA LYS A 14 30.23 10.57 0.80
C LYS A 14 28.92 9.87 0.44
N VAL A 15 28.37 10.21 -0.73
CA VAL A 15 27.21 9.52 -1.29
C VAL A 15 27.69 8.18 -1.83
N PHE A 16 26.99 7.11 -1.49
CA PHE A 16 27.32 5.80 -2.06
C PHE A 16 26.98 5.82 -3.55
N VAL A 17 28.00 5.86 -4.41
CA VAL A 17 27.84 5.55 -5.83
C VAL A 17 27.41 4.09 -5.88
N MET A 18 26.25 3.78 -6.44
CA MET A 18 25.78 2.40 -6.58
C MET A 18 26.52 1.75 -7.76
N PRO A 19 27.59 0.98 -7.52
CA PRO A 19 28.45 0.51 -8.61
C PRO A 19 27.77 -0.60 -9.41
N ASN A 20 26.69 -1.19 -8.88
CA ASN A 20 26.06 -2.43 -9.35
C ASN A 20 24.70 -2.21 -10.05
N GLY A 21 24.33 -0.97 -10.40
CA GLY A 21 23.09 -0.66 -11.11
C GLY A 21 21.87 -0.38 -10.22
N MET A 22 20.66 -0.45 -10.81
CA MET A 22 19.39 -0.11 -10.15
C MET A 22 19.11 -1.02 -8.92
N LEU A 23 18.72 -0.41 -7.78
CA LEU A 23 18.22 -1.18 -6.63
C LEU A 23 16.93 -1.91 -6.99
N LYS A 24 16.95 -3.22 -6.81
CA LYS A 24 15.80 -4.08 -7.08
C LYS A 24 14.77 -3.99 -5.95
N SER A 25 13.50 -4.12 -6.34
CA SER A 25 12.40 -4.40 -5.41
C SER A 25 12.59 -5.76 -4.74
N ASN A 26 11.91 -5.99 -3.62
CA ASN A 26 11.83 -7.32 -3.04
C ASN A 26 11.02 -8.23 -3.96
N GLN A 27 11.68 -9.16 -4.65
CA GLN A 27 11.05 -9.94 -5.71
C GLN A 27 9.99 -10.90 -5.16
N GLN A 28 10.18 -11.46 -3.97
CA GLN A 28 9.20 -12.36 -3.36
C GLN A 28 7.89 -11.63 -3.07
N LEU A 29 7.97 -10.40 -2.57
CA LEU A 29 6.79 -9.55 -2.37
C LEU A 29 6.14 -9.15 -3.69
N VAL A 30 6.93 -8.81 -4.71
CA VAL A 30 6.41 -8.52 -6.06
C VAL A 30 5.62 -9.70 -6.60
N ASP A 31 6.15 -10.93 -6.50
CA ASP A 31 5.49 -12.13 -7.00
C ASP A 31 4.17 -12.43 -6.26
N ILE A 32 4.10 -12.12 -4.96
CA ILE A 32 2.85 -12.22 -4.18
C ILE A 32 1.87 -11.13 -4.62
N ILE A 33 2.31 -9.88 -4.70
CA ILE A 33 1.48 -8.73 -5.10
C ILE A 33 0.84 -8.96 -6.48
N GLU A 34 1.59 -9.50 -7.45
CA GLU A 34 1.06 -9.80 -8.78
C GLU A 34 -0.04 -10.87 -8.77
N LYS A 35 -0.09 -11.73 -7.75
CA LYS A 35 -1.18 -12.70 -7.54
C LYS A 35 -2.35 -12.11 -6.75
N VAL A 36 -2.06 -11.30 -5.73
CA VAL A 36 -3.09 -10.73 -4.83
C VAL A 36 -3.88 -9.60 -5.50
N LYS A 37 -3.21 -8.76 -6.29
CA LYS A 37 -3.82 -7.57 -6.90
C LYS A 37 -4.99 -7.88 -7.85
N PRO A 38 -4.93 -8.92 -8.71
CA PRO A 38 -6.08 -9.37 -9.49
C PRO A 38 -7.27 -9.79 -8.62
N GLU A 39 -7.04 -10.53 -7.53
CA GLU A 39 -8.11 -10.99 -6.62
C GLU A 39 -8.83 -9.83 -5.94
N ILE A 40 -8.09 -8.81 -5.49
CA ILE A 40 -8.68 -7.58 -4.93
C ILE A 40 -9.57 -6.89 -5.96
N ARG A 41 -9.11 -6.77 -7.22
CA ARG A 41 -9.91 -6.14 -8.29
C ARG A 41 -11.16 -6.94 -8.60
N LEU A 42 -11.06 -8.27 -8.63
CA LEU A 42 -12.19 -9.16 -8.83
C LEU A 42 -13.22 -9.00 -7.72
N LEU A 43 -12.78 -8.93 -6.46
CA LEU A 43 -13.66 -8.68 -5.31
C LEU A 43 -14.46 -7.38 -5.49
N ILE A 44 -13.77 -6.28 -5.84
CA ILE A 44 -14.40 -4.98 -6.11
C ILE A 44 -15.46 -5.10 -7.21
N GLU A 45 -15.13 -5.75 -8.33
CA GLU A 45 -16.05 -5.94 -9.45
C GLU A 45 -17.29 -6.76 -9.05
N LYS A 46 -17.09 -7.85 -8.29
CA LYS A 46 -18.19 -8.70 -7.83
C LYS A 46 -19.07 -7.97 -6.82
N CYS A 47 -18.50 -7.26 -5.84
CA CYS A 47 -19.24 -6.42 -4.91
C CYS A 47 -20.09 -5.39 -5.66
N ASN A 48 -19.52 -4.69 -6.65
CA ASN A 48 -20.26 -3.70 -7.42
C ASN A 48 -21.40 -4.34 -8.25
N THR A 49 -21.18 -5.52 -8.81
CA THR A 49 -22.20 -6.28 -9.55
C THR A 49 -23.38 -6.65 -8.65
N VAL A 50 -23.11 -7.23 -7.48
CA VAL A 50 -24.15 -7.62 -6.52
C VAL A 50 -24.88 -6.40 -5.97
N LYS A 51 -24.14 -5.34 -5.63
CA LYS A 51 -24.69 -4.07 -5.15
C LYS A 51 -25.68 -3.48 -6.15
N MET A 52 -25.31 -3.40 -7.42
CA MET A 52 -26.19 -2.92 -8.48
C MET A 52 -27.42 -3.83 -8.65
N TRP A 53 -27.24 -5.15 -8.59
CA TRP A 53 -28.35 -6.10 -8.67
C TRP A 53 -29.36 -5.90 -7.53
N VAL A 54 -28.91 -5.78 -6.27
CA VAL A 54 -29.79 -5.52 -5.12
C VAL A 54 -30.48 -4.17 -5.27
N GLN A 55 -29.75 -3.11 -5.66
CA GLN A 55 -30.33 -1.78 -5.85
C GLN A 55 -31.44 -1.76 -6.91
N LEU A 56 -31.31 -2.54 -7.99
CA LEU A 56 -32.34 -2.65 -9.03
C LEU A 56 -33.58 -3.43 -8.57
N LEU A 57 -33.47 -4.22 -7.50
CA LEU A 57 -34.58 -4.97 -6.89
C LEU A 57 -35.28 -4.19 -5.77
N ILE A 58 -34.80 -3.01 -5.39
CA ILE A 58 -35.47 -2.14 -4.42
C ILE A 58 -36.76 -1.60 -5.07
N PRO A 59 -37.94 -1.85 -4.48
CA PRO A 59 -39.22 -1.39 -5.02
C PRO A 59 -39.37 0.13 -4.88
N ARG A 60 -40.43 0.68 -5.49
CA ARG A 60 -40.83 2.07 -5.22
C ARG A 60 -41.21 2.21 -3.76
N ILE A 61 -41.00 3.42 -3.22
CA ILE A 61 -41.38 3.74 -1.84
C ILE A 61 -42.90 3.65 -1.72
N GLU A 62 -43.35 2.87 -0.75
CA GLU A 62 -44.76 2.68 -0.40
C GLU A 62 -44.94 2.86 1.13
N ASP A 63 -46.17 3.18 1.55
CA ASP A 63 -46.50 3.30 2.97
C ASP A 63 -46.71 1.92 3.60
N GLY A 64 -45.75 1.51 4.45
CA GLY A 64 -45.78 0.23 5.15
C GLY A 64 -45.05 -0.90 4.42
N ASN A 65 -44.89 -2.06 5.09
CA ASN A 65 -44.18 -3.25 4.56
C ASN A 65 -42.70 -3.02 4.15
N ASN A 66 -42.04 -2.03 4.77
CA ASN A 66 -40.68 -1.62 4.41
C ASN A 66 -39.56 -2.45 5.07
N PHE A 67 -39.89 -3.49 5.85
CA PHE A 67 -38.88 -4.32 6.51
C PHE A 67 -37.97 -5.04 5.51
N GLY A 68 -38.52 -5.57 4.42
CA GLY A 68 -37.71 -6.18 3.36
C GLY A 68 -36.77 -5.18 2.69
N VAL A 69 -37.23 -3.94 2.51
CA VAL A 69 -36.44 -2.85 1.93
C VAL A 69 -35.27 -2.47 2.84
N SER A 70 -35.48 -2.36 4.16
CA SER A 70 -34.39 -2.02 5.08
C SER A 70 -33.27 -3.06 5.08
N ILE A 71 -33.60 -4.35 4.91
CA ILE A 71 -32.60 -5.43 4.78
C ILE A 71 -31.82 -5.30 3.46
N GLN A 72 -32.49 -4.95 2.36
CA GLN A 72 -31.81 -4.68 1.08
C GLN A 72 -30.86 -3.48 1.19
N GLU A 73 -31.28 -2.41 1.85
CA GLU A 73 -30.45 -1.21 2.08
C GLU A 73 -29.22 -1.51 2.94
N GLU A 74 -29.39 -2.27 4.03
CA GLU A 74 -28.28 -2.72 4.88
C GLU A 74 -27.28 -3.58 4.10
N THR A 75 -27.79 -4.50 3.26
CA THR A 75 -26.95 -5.32 2.38
C THR A 75 -26.14 -4.46 1.39
N VAL A 76 -26.76 -3.44 0.81
CA VAL A 76 -26.07 -2.49 -0.09
C VAL A 76 -25.03 -1.67 0.66
N ALA A 77 -25.30 -1.28 1.90
CA ALA A 77 -24.34 -0.57 2.75
C ALA A 77 -23.11 -1.44 3.04
N GLU A 78 -23.32 -2.70 3.40
CA GLU A 78 -22.22 -3.65 3.68
C GLU A 78 -21.35 -3.88 2.43
N LEU A 79 -21.98 -4.07 1.26
CA LEU A 79 -21.25 -4.21 0.00
C LEU A 79 -20.38 -2.98 -0.33
N ARG A 80 -20.82 -1.77 0.04
CA ARG A 80 -20.01 -0.54 -0.12
C ARG A 80 -18.82 -0.52 0.85
N THR A 81 -19.00 -1.00 2.08
CA THR A 81 -17.91 -1.13 3.05
C THR A 81 -16.82 -2.05 2.51
N VAL A 82 -17.20 -3.25 2.06
CA VAL A 82 -16.26 -4.23 1.48
C VAL A 82 -15.53 -3.67 0.26
N GLU A 83 -16.24 -2.98 -0.64
CA GLU A 83 -15.63 -2.33 -1.80
C GLU A 83 -14.58 -1.27 -1.41
N SER A 84 -14.91 -0.42 -0.43
CA SER A 84 -14.02 0.63 0.07
C SER A 84 -12.76 0.05 0.74
N GLU A 85 -12.93 -0.99 1.57
CA GLU A 85 -11.82 -1.68 2.21
C GLU A 85 -10.91 -2.37 1.19
N ALA A 86 -11.49 -3.05 0.20
CA ALA A 86 -10.74 -3.67 -0.90
C ALA A 86 -9.95 -2.64 -1.72
N ALA A 87 -10.55 -1.48 -2.03
CA ALA A 87 -9.86 -0.40 -2.72
C ALA A 87 -8.67 0.13 -1.88
N SER A 88 -8.82 0.20 -0.56
CA SER A 88 -7.77 0.66 0.34
C SER A 88 -6.52 -0.23 0.31
N TYR A 89 -6.65 -1.53 0.02
CA TYR A 89 -5.51 -2.45 -0.12
C TYR A 89 -4.65 -2.12 -1.35
N LEU A 90 -5.26 -1.69 -2.46
CA LEU A 90 -4.52 -1.26 -3.66
C LEU A 90 -3.66 -0.02 -3.37
N ASP A 91 -4.18 0.90 -2.56
CA ASP A 91 -3.44 2.07 -2.11
C ASP A 91 -2.30 1.70 -1.14
N GLN A 92 -2.53 0.72 -0.25
CA GLN A 92 -1.49 0.22 0.67
C GLN A 92 -0.30 -0.37 -0.10
N ILE A 93 -0.55 -1.21 -1.10
CA ILE A 93 0.49 -1.77 -1.98
C ILE A 93 1.30 -0.65 -2.64
N SER A 94 0.63 0.39 -3.14
CA SER A 94 1.30 1.54 -3.78
C SER A 94 2.15 2.32 -2.76
N ARG A 95 1.65 2.51 -1.54
CA ARG A 95 2.37 3.17 -0.44
C ARG A 95 3.61 2.39 -0.01
N TYR A 96 3.57 1.05 -0.03
CA TYR A 96 4.74 0.22 0.27
C TYR A 96 5.90 0.53 -0.68
N TYR A 97 5.67 0.52 -1.99
CA TYR A 97 6.73 0.84 -2.97
C TYR A 97 7.30 2.25 -2.78
N ILE A 98 6.44 3.25 -2.57
CA ILE A 98 6.87 4.64 -2.33
C ILE A 98 7.73 4.74 -1.06
N THR A 99 7.29 4.10 0.02
CA THR A 99 7.96 4.13 1.33
C THR A 99 9.31 3.45 1.25
N ARG A 100 9.36 2.25 0.66
CA ARG A 100 10.59 1.50 0.44
C ARG A 100 11.57 2.26 -0.43
N ALA A 101 11.13 2.85 -1.54
CA ALA A 101 11.98 3.66 -2.41
C ALA A 101 12.60 4.85 -1.66
N LYS A 102 11.80 5.55 -0.83
CA LYS A 102 12.29 6.65 0.01
C LYS A 102 13.36 6.16 0.99
N LEU A 103 13.12 5.07 1.71
CA LEU A 103 14.08 4.52 2.68
C LEU A 103 15.38 4.05 2.01
N VAL A 104 15.27 3.36 0.89
CA VAL A 104 16.42 2.93 0.10
C VAL A 104 17.25 4.13 -0.38
N SER A 105 16.60 5.23 -0.80
CA SER A 105 17.31 6.47 -1.14
C SER A 105 18.04 7.09 0.06
N LYS A 106 17.49 6.92 1.28
CA LYS A 106 18.13 7.38 2.53
C LYS A 106 19.34 6.52 2.89
N ILE A 107 19.29 5.20 2.69
CA ILE A 107 20.45 4.30 2.87
C ILE A 107 21.62 4.74 1.97
N ALA A 108 21.33 5.10 0.71
CA ALA A 108 22.36 5.54 -0.23
C ALA A 108 23.00 6.88 0.17
N LYS A 109 22.22 7.80 0.74
CA LYS A 109 22.66 9.12 1.20
C LYS A 109 23.36 9.08 2.57
N TYR A 110 22.92 8.18 3.45
CA TYR A 110 23.35 8.09 4.85
C TYR A 110 23.71 6.64 5.20
N PRO A 111 24.78 6.09 4.61
CA PRO A 111 25.12 4.67 4.76
C PRO A 111 25.52 4.27 6.19
N HIS A 112 25.85 5.24 7.05
CA HIS A 112 26.20 5.07 8.46
C HIS A 112 24.99 4.97 9.40
N VAL A 113 23.78 5.27 8.91
CA VAL A 113 22.55 5.16 9.71
C VAL A 113 21.96 3.78 9.47
N GLU A 114 22.29 2.83 10.34
CA GLU A 114 21.87 1.43 10.23
C GLU A 114 20.35 1.26 10.29
N ASP A 115 19.65 2.12 11.04
CA ASP A 115 18.19 2.08 11.19
C ASP A 115 17.44 2.16 9.85
N TYR A 116 17.99 2.84 8.84
CA TYR A 116 17.37 2.84 7.51
C TYR A 116 17.37 1.44 6.87
N ARG A 117 18.44 0.65 7.05
CA ARG A 117 18.49 -0.73 6.55
C ARG A 117 17.53 -1.61 7.35
N ARG A 118 17.52 -1.49 8.68
CA ARG A 118 16.60 -2.23 9.53
C ARG A 118 15.15 -1.96 9.17
N THR A 119 14.79 -0.69 8.97
CA THR A 119 13.42 -0.28 8.61
C THR A 119 12.98 -0.88 7.27
N VAL A 120 13.88 -1.04 6.29
CA VAL A 120 13.53 -1.71 5.02
C VAL A 120 13.13 -3.16 5.26
N THR A 121 13.84 -3.89 6.14
CA THR A 121 13.46 -5.25 6.50
C THR A 121 12.10 -5.29 7.19
N GLU A 122 11.86 -4.40 8.16
CA GLU A 122 10.60 -4.33 8.92
C GLU A 122 9.39 -4.04 8.01
N ILE A 123 9.51 -3.11 7.06
CA ILE A 123 8.40 -2.82 6.13
C ILE A 123 8.16 -3.95 5.15
N ASP A 124 9.21 -4.68 4.72
CA ASP A 124 9.07 -5.83 3.83
C ASP A 124 8.33 -6.97 4.58
N GLU A 125 8.69 -7.23 5.84
CA GLU A 125 8.00 -8.22 6.69
C GLU A 125 6.54 -7.82 6.98
N LYS A 126 6.30 -6.53 7.31
CA LYS A 126 4.96 -6.00 7.50
C LYS A 126 4.10 -6.19 6.24
N GLU A 127 4.64 -5.87 5.07
CA GLU A 127 3.92 -5.98 3.80
C GLU A 127 3.56 -7.44 3.51
N TYR A 128 4.48 -8.38 3.77
CA TYR A 128 4.21 -9.81 3.65
C TYR A 128 3.01 -10.24 4.51
N ILE A 129 2.99 -9.84 5.78
CA ILE A 129 1.89 -10.16 6.70
C ILE A 129 0.58 -9.53 6.21
N SER A 130 0.62 -8.27 5.78
CA SER A 130 -0.55 -7.56 5.25
C SER A 130 -1.15 -8.28 4.03
N LEU A 131 -0.31 -8.66 3.06
CA LEU A 131 -0.73 -9.41 1.87
C LEU A 131 -1.29 -10.78 2.21
N ARG A 132 -0.72 -11.47 3.20
CA ARG A 132 -1.24 -12.75 3.68
C ARG A 132 -2.64 -12.60 4.29
N LEU A 133 -2.85 -11.56 5.10
CA LEU A 133 -4.15 -11.31 5.74
C LEU A 133 -5.25 -10.99 4.72
N ILE A 134 -4.93 -10.35 3.61
CA ILE A 134 -5.90 -10.07 2.53
C ILE A 134 -6.45 -11.36 1.91
N ILE A 135 -5.65 -12.43 1.87
CA ILE A 135 -6.00 -13.72 1.23
C ILE A 135 -6.46 -14.78 2.24
N SER A 136 -6.32 -14.52 3.53
CA SER A 136 -6.70 -15.47 4.60
C SER A 136 -8.20 -15.48 4.81
#